data_AF-A0A7Y2EMV8-F1
#
_entry.id   AF-A0A7Y2EMV8-F1
#
_cell.length_a   1.000
_cell.length_b   1.000
_cell.length_c   1.000
_cell.angle_alpha   90.00
_cell.angle_beta   90.00
_cell.angle_gamma   90.00
#
_symmetry.space_group_name_H-M   'P 1'
#
loop_
_entity.id
_entity.type
_entity.pdbx_description
1 polymer ?
#
loop_
_entity_poly.entity_id
_entity_poly.type
_entity_poly.pdbx_seq_one_letter_code
_entity_poly.pdbx_strand_id
1 'polypeptide(L)'
;MLNGIRLLAALCIYAAGTSAQAFSITDVTFQIPPDAPQFADAAELLPGNDNVAGVNSLGGDFAGDPWTLLDKTDDSSTEYMGVTFVLEADANATSGNWSLSWSETGAPGLPLTMDFVFVTKAANDWGAYLFESITFTTDPMTGNGTFEITWTNNGGQIPGLSHASIYGRGAEIVVEVPAPSSLLLLGLGVFALRRFMKRLPARRSFAQTF
;
A
#
# COMPACT_ATOMS: atom_id res chain seq x y z
N MET A 1 -74.95 5.50 16.57
CA MET A 1 -74.11 6.21 15.59
C MET A 1 -72.76 6.50 16.24
N LEU A 2 -71.74 5.68 15.99
CA LEU A 2 -70.35 6.04 16.27
C LEU A 2 -69.48 5.43 15.17
N ASN A 3 -68.96 6.31 14.32
CA ASN A 3 -68.11 6.00 13.18
C ASN A 3 -66.69 5.68 13.66
N GLY A 4 -66.21 4.47 13.35
CA GLY A 4 -64.82 4.08 13.56
C GLY A 4 -63.94 4.63 12.44
N ILE A 5 -63.09 5.60 12.76
CA ILE A 5 -62.02 6.09 11.87
C ILE A 5 -60.87 5.10 11.94
N ARG A 6 -60.57 4.43 10.82
CA ARG A 6 -59.35 3.62 10.64
C ARG A 6 -58.24 4.53 10.13
N LEU A 7 -57.22 4.75 10.96
CA LEU A 7 -56.01 5.46 10.57
C LEU A 7 -55.07 4.45 9.87
N LEU A 8 -54.95 4.54 8.54
CA LEU A 8 -53.90 3.87 7.78
C LEU A 8 -52.65 4.76 7.84
N ALA A 9 -51.63 4.31 8.57
CA ALA A 9 -50.30 4.91 8.52
C ALA A 9 -49.57 4.37 7.28
N ALA A 10 -49.32 5.23 6.30
CA ALA A 10 -48.44 4.93 5.18
C ALA A 10 -46.98 5.02 5.67
N LEU A 11 -46.31 3.87 5.75
CA LEU A 11 -44.88 3.79 6.02
C LEU A 11 -44.14 4.08 4.71
N CYS A 12 -43.67 5.32 4.53
CA CYS A 12 -42.75 5.66 3.45
C CYS A 12 -41.38 5.04 3.77
N ILE A 13 -41.08 3.89 3.16
CA ILE A 13 -39.73 3.32 3.14
C ILE A 13 -38.90 4.20 2.21
N TYR A 14 -37.98 4.99 2.77
CA TYR A 14 -36.96 5.66 1.97
C TYR A 14 -35.89 4.62 1.62
N ALA A 15 -35.83 4.22 0.36
CA ALA A 15 -34.65 3.56 -0.18
C ALA A 15 -33.56 4.64 -0.31
N ALA A 16 -32.64 4.69 0.65
CA ALA A 16 -31.40 5.40 0.49
C ALA A 16 -30.59 4.64 -0.57
N GLY A 17 -30.62 5.10 -1.82
CA GLY A 17 -29.64 4.66 -2.80
C GLY A 17 -28.28 5.11 -2.30
N THR A 18 -27.37 4.16 -2.05
CA THR A 18 -25.97 4.48 -1.77
C THR A 18 -25.41 5.14 -3.02
N SER A 19 -25.17 6.45 -2.94
CA SER A 19 -24.43 7.15 -3.98
C SER A 19 -23.00 6.63 -3.98
N ALA A 20 -22.44 6.39 -5.16
CA ALA A 20 -21.01 6.14 -5.35
C ALA A 20 -20.19 7.11 -4.50
N GLN A 21 -19.37 6.59 -3.59
CA GLN A 21 -18.42 7.40 -2.84
C GLN A 21 -17.14 7.60 -3.67
N ALA A 22 -16.32 8.58 -3.29
CA ALA A 22 -15.04 8.77 -3.97
C ALA A 22 -14.13 7.59 -3.63
N PHE A 23 -13.60 6.94 -4.67
CA PHE A 23 -12.58 5.90 -4.54
C PHE A 23 -11.41 6.40 -3.67
N SER A 24 -11.04 5.64 -2.64
CA SER A 24 -10.18 6.12 -1.56
C SER A 24 -9.34 5.01 -0.94
N ILE A 25 -8.21 5.38 -0.34
CA ILE A 25 -7.37 4.49 0.49
C ILE A 25 -8.12 3.86 1.67
N THR A 26 -9.22 4.49 2.09
CA THR A 26 -10.06 4.01 3.20
C THR A 26 -11.00 2.88 2.81
N ASP A 27 -11.13 2.59 1.51
CA ASP A 27 -12.04 1.58 0.99
C ASP A 27 -11.53 0.16 1.30
N VAL A 28 -10.24 0.01 1.63
CA VAL A 28 -9.62 -1.27 2.01
C VAL A 28 -8.84 -1.13 3.30
N THR A 29 -8.96 -2.14 4.16
CA THR A 29 -8.12 -2.29 5.35
C THR A 29 -7.35 -3.60 5.29
N PHE A 30 -6.22 -3.66 6.01
CA PHE A 30 -5.50 -4.89 6.29
C PHE A 30 -4.97 -4.88 7.73
N GLN A 31 -4.89 -6.05 8.35
CA GLN A 31 -4.27 -6.24 9.65
C GLN A 31 -3.61 -7.62 9.73
N ILE A 32 -2.52 -7.70 10.49
CA ILE A 32 -1.96 -8.95 10.99
C ILE A 32 -2.10 -8.88 12.51
N PRO A 33 -2.97 -9.69 13.14
CA PRO A 33 -3.11 -9.66 14.59
C PRO A 33 -1.77 -9.91 15.30
N PRO A 34 -1.48 -9.21 16.42
CA PRO A 34 -2.37 -8.35 17.20
C PRO A 34 -2.40 -6.88 16.76
N ASP A 35 -1.79 -6.53 15.63
CA ASP A 35 -1.72 -5.13 15.18
C ASP A 35 -3.11 -4.61 14.78
N ALA A 36 -3.26 -3.29 14.88
CA ALA A 36 -4.50 -2.62 14.49
C ALA A 36 -4.68 -2.64 12.96
N PRO A 37 -5.92 -2.59 12.44
CA PRO A 37 -6.16 -2.39 11.01
C PRO A 37 -5.53 -1.09 10.52
N GLN A 38 -4.88 -1.16 9.37
CA GLN A 38 -4.38 -0.01 8.63
C GLN A 38 -5.12 0.11 7.30
N PHE A 39 -5.27 1.34 6.83
CA PHE A 39 -5.72 1.64 5.48
C PHE A 39 -4.58 1.46 4.48
N ALA A 40 -4.91 1.46 3.20
CA ALA A 40 -3.89 1.48 2.16
C ALA A 40 -3.06 2.78 2.21
N ASP A 41 -1.80 2.72 1.78
CA ASP A 41 -0.91 3.87 1.67
C ASP A 41 -1.22 4.68 0.41
N ALA A 42 -1.62 3.99 -0.67
CA ALA A 42 -2.04 4.58 -1.93
C ALA A 42 -3.18 3.78 -2.57
N ALA A 43 -3.97 4.44 -3.40
CA ALA A 43 -5.05 3.79 -4.14
C ALA A 43 -5.18 4.37 -5.56
N GLU A 44 -5.39 3.51 -6.56
CA GLU A 44 -5.70 3.93 -7.93
C GLU A 44 -6.82 3.08 -8.55
N LEU A 45 -7.76 3.74 -9.26
CA LEU A 45 -8.87 3.08 -9.97
C LEU A 45 -8.59 3.12 -11.47
N LEU A 46 -8.60 1.97 -12.11
CA LEU A 46 -8.27 1.83 -13.53
C LEU A 46 -9.31 1.00 -14.29
N PRO A 47 -9.52 1.29 -15.58
CA PRO A 47 -10.40 0.50 -16.41
C PRO A 47 -9.77 -0.83 -16.82
N GLY A 48 -10.61 -1.76 -17.26
CA GLY A 48 -10.24 -3.07 -17.78
C GLY A 48 -10.11 -4.14 -16.69
N ASN A 49 -9.23 -5.10 -16.96
CA ASN A 49 -8.85 -6.17 -16.03
C ASN A 49 -7.46 -5.90 -15.48
N ASP A 50 -7.28 -6.21 -14.20
CA ASP A 50 -5.96 -6.28 -13.61
C ASP A 50 -5.14 -7.38 -14.29
N ASN A 51 -3.84 -7.14 -14.39
CA ASN A 51 -2.84 -8.10 -14.82
C ASN A 51 -1.46 -7.54 -14.44
N VAL A 52 -0.43 -8.39 -14.51
CA VAL A 52 0.95 -8.02 -14.18
C VAL A 52 1.41 -6.76 -14.94
N ALA A 53 1.10 -6.62 -16.23
CA ALA A 53 1.51 -5.44 -16.99
C ALA A 53 0.76 -4.17 -16.57
N GLY A 54 -0.53 -4.28 -16.24
CA GLY A 54 -1.35 -3.19 -15.73
C GLY A 54 -0.85 -2.66 -14.39
N VAL A 55 -0.60 -3.56 -13.43
CA VAL A 55 -0.06 -3.18 -12.11
C VAL A 55 1.35 -2.59 -12.23
N ASN A 56 2.20 -3.13 -13.11
CA ASN A 56 3.53 -2.59 -13.39
C ASN A 56 3.54 -1.28 -14.20
N SER A 57 2.39 -0.85 -14.71
CA SER A 57 2.26 0.45 -15.40
C SER A 57 1.80 1.58 -14.48
N LEU A 58 1.45 1.27 -13.23
CA LEU A 58 1.06 2.25 -12.23
C LEU A 58 2.25 3.17 -11.91
N GLY A 59 1.94 4.46 -11.71
CA GLY A 59 2.92 5.49 -11.38
C GLY A 59 2.90 5.85 -9.90
N GLY A 60 3.51 6.98 -9.55
CA GLY A 60 3.47 7.52 -8.19
C GLY A 60 4.03 6.54 -7.16
N ASP A 61 3.29 6.30 -6.09
CA ASP A 61 3.68 5.43 -4.98
C ASP A 61 3.78 3.95 -5.39
N PHE A 62 3.13 3.55 -6.48
CA PHE A 62 3.21 2.20 -7.04
C PHE A 62 4.46 1.96 -7.91
N ALA A 63 5.19 3.02 -8.27
CA ALA A 63 6.36 2.91 -9.14
C ALA A 63 7.55 2.24 -8.41
N GLY A 64 8.51 1.72 -9.18
CA GLY A 64 9.73 1.10 -8.64
C GLY A 64 9.97 -0.29 -9.20
N ASP A 65 10.31 -1.22 -8.31
CA ASP A 65 10.55 -2.62 -8.65
C ASP A 65 9.28 -3.32 -9.18
N PRO A 66 9.45 -4.32 -10.07
CA PRO A 66 8.32 -4.95 -10.72
C PRO A 66 7.48 -5.78 -9.73
N TRP A 67 6.17 -5.61 -9.83
CA TRP A 67 5.15 -6.37 -9.13
C TRP A 67 5.01 -7.78 -9.71
N THR A 68 5.00 -8.77 -8.82
CA THR A 68 4.73 -10.19 -9.13
C THR A 68 3.33 -10.57 -8.65
N LEU A 69 2.53 -11.25 -9.47
CA LEU A 69 1.26 -11.82 -9.01
C LEU A 69 1.54 -12.95 -8.00
N LEU A 70 1.01 -12.83 -6.79
CA LEU A 70 1.18 -13.81 -5.71
C LEU A 70 0.02 -14.78 -5.63
N ASP A 71 -1.20 -14.25 -5.66
CA ASP A 71 -2.40 -15.06 -5.65
C ASP A 71 -3.59 -14.29 -6.21
N LYS A 72 -4.60 -15.05 -6.62
CA LYS A 72 -5.85 -14.51 -7.16
C LYS A 72 -6.97 -15.49 -6.83
N THR A 73 -8.12 -14.98 -6.37
CA THR A 73 -9.21 -15.81 -5.83
C THR A 73 -9.83 -16.79 -6.83
N ASP A 74 -9.58 -16.62 -8.13
CA ASP A 74 -10.03 -17.50 -9.22
C ASP A 74 -8.86 -18.12 -10.01
N ASP A 75 -7.63 -18.08 -9.49
CA ASP A 75 -6.43 -18.68 -10.08
C ASP A 75 -5.60 -19.41 -8.99
N SER A 76 -4.42 -19.88 -9.38
CA SER A 76 -3.45 -20.55 -8.53
C SER A 76 -2.41 -19.59 -7.94
N SER A 77 -2.00 -19.90 -6.71
CA SER A 77 -0.97 -19.17 -5.99
C SER A 77 0.43 -19.40 -6.58
N THR A 78 1.28 -18.38 -6.47
CA THR A 78 2.70 -18.40 -6.90
C THR A 78 3.61 -18.22 -5.69
N GLU A 79 4.67 -19.02 -5.61
CA GLU A 79 5.70 -18.85 -4.59
C GLU A 79 6.51 -17.57 -4.83
N TYR A 80 6.71 -16.79 -3.78
CA TYR A 80 7.55 -15.60 -3.77
C TYR A 80 8.51 -15.63 -2.58
N MET A 81 9.82 -15.62 -2.87
CA MET A 81 10.89 -15.65 -1.85
C MET A 81 10.77 -16.80 -0.83
N GLY A 82 10.27 -17.95 -1.27
CA GLY A 82 10.06 -19.13 -0.40
C GLY A 82 8.78 -19.08 0.43
N VAL A 83 7.85 -18.16 0.13
CA VAL A 83 6.55 -18.04 0.78
C VAL A 83 5.45 -18.14 -0.27
N THR A 84 4.43 -18.95 0.00
CA THR A 84 3.20 -19.01 -0.82
C THR A 84 2.06 -18.34 -0.07
N PHE A 85 1.33 -17.48 -0.77
CA PHE A 85 0.20 -16.70 -0.24
C PHE A 85 -1.11 -17.26 -0.78
N VAL A 86 -2.16 -17.24 0.04
CA VAL A 86 -3.51 -17.64 -0.35
C VAL A 86 -4.48 -16.55 0.06
N LEU A 87 -5.19 -16.00 -0.92
CA LEU A 87 -6.15 -14.93 -0.80
C LEU A 87 -7.58 -15.48 -0.85
N GLU A 88 -8.39 -15.06 0.10
CA GLU A 88 -9.83 -15.26 0.10
C GLU A 88 -10.54 -13.92 0.24
N ALA A 89 -11.67 -13.75 -0.43
CA ALA A 89 -12.49 -12.54 -0.34
C ALA A 89 -13.98 -12.86 -0.60
N ASP A 90 -14.87 -12.05 -0.03
CA ASP A 90 -16.31 -12.19 -0.22
C ASP A 90 -16.73 -11.89 -1.68
N ALA A 91 -16.84 -12.93 -2.50
CA ALA A 91 -17.22 -12.80 -3.90
C ALA A 91 -18.65 -12.27 -4.08
N ASN A 92 -18.86 -11.52 -5.16
CA ASN A 92 -20.14 -10.88 -5.54
C ASN A 92 -20.70 -9.88 -4.52
N ALA A 93 -19.93 -9.48 -3.51
CA ALA A 93 -20.30 -8.45 -2.55
C ALA A 93 -19.81 -7.06 -2.98
N THR A 94 -20.56 -6.00 -2.66
CA THR A 94 -20.11 -4.60 -2.84
C THR A 94 -19.21 -4.14 -1.71
N SER A 95 -19.22 -4.84 -0.58
CA SER A 95 -18.37 -4.63 0.58
C SER A 95 -18.28 -5.94 1.35
N GLY A 96 -17.15 -6.25 1.96
CA GLY A 96 -16.98 -7.50 2.68
C GLY A 96 -15.63 -7.65 3.35
N ASN A 97 -15.35 -8.88 3.76
CA ASN A 97 -14.09 -9.28 4.33
C ASN A 97 -13.19 -9.94 3.30
N TRP A 98 -11.89 -9.86 3.56
CA TRP A 98 -10.88 -10.64 2.86
C TRP A 98 -9.83 -11.13 3.87
N SER A 99 -9.15 -12.20 3.52
CA SER A 99 -8.06 -12.76 4.31
C SER A 99 -6.90 -13.18 3.43
N LEU A 100 -5.71 -12.99 3.97
CA LEU A 100 -4.47 -13.43 3.38
C LEU A 100 -3.83 -14.41 4.36
N SER A 101 -3.61 -15.64 3.91
CA SER A 101 -2.77 -16.60 4.64
C SER A 101 -1.48 -16.82 3.88
N TRP A 102 -0.44 -17.23 4.60
CA TRP A 102 0.85 -17.50 3.99
C TRP A 102 1.51 -18.71 4.64
N SER A 103 2.35 -19.39 3.88
CA SER A 103 3.09 -20.56 4.35
C SER A 103 4.48 -20.58 3.75
N GLU A 104 5.44 -21.07 4.53
CA GLU A 104 6.81 -21.26 4.06
C GLU A 104 6.88 -22.52 3.18
N THR A 105 7.22 -22.33 1.90
CA THR A 105 7.30 -23.39 0.89
C THR A 105 8.71 -23.58 0.35
N GLY A 106 9.61 -22.62 0.59
CA GLY A 106 10.99 -22.62 0.11
C GLY A 106 11.92 -21.74 0.96
N ALA A 107 13.07 -21.35 0.39
CA ALA A 107 14.05 -20.48 1.03
C ALA A 107 14.17 -19.13 0.29
N PRO A 108 14.39 -18.00 0.98
CA PRO A 108 14.72 -17.87 2.40
C PRO A 108 13.54 -18.04 3.37
N GLY A 109 12.29 -17.95 2.92
CA GLY A 109 11.11 -18.17 3.75
C GLY A 109 10.76 -16.97 4.63
N LEU A 110 10.27 -17.22 5.85
CA LEU A 110 9.85 -16.19 6.80
C LEU A 110 10.96 -15.86 7.82
N PRO A 111 11.03 -14.63 8.36
CA PRO A 111 10.16 -13.50 8.10
C PRO A 111 10.45 -12.83 6.75
N LEU A 112 9.39 -12.37 6.09
CA LEU A 112 9.45 -11.67 4.81
C LEU A 112 8.84 -10.29 4.97
N THR A 113 9.61 -9.24 4.68
CA THR A 113 9.08 -7.86 4.60
C THR A 113 8.97 -7.45 3.14
N MET A 114 7.78 -7.04 2.74
CA MET A 114 7.47 -6.72 1.34
C MET A 114 6.35 -5.69 1.25
N ASP A 115 6.29 -5.00 0.11
CA ASP A 115 5.12 -4.23 -0.26
C ASP A 115 4.16 -5.15 -1.01
N PHE A 116 2.87 -4.95 -0.84
CA PHE A 116 1.87 -5.63 -1.66
C PHE A 116 0.77 -4.69 -2.15
N VAL A 117 0.19 -5.04 -3.29
CA VAL A 117 -1.01 -4.39 -3.83
C VAL A 117 -2.16 -5.37 -3.75
N PHE A 118 -3.19 -5.02 -2.97
CA PHE A 118 -4.48 -5.69 -3.03
C PHE A 118 -5.31 -5.08 -4.15
N VAL A 119 -5.84 -5.94 -5.02
CA VAL A 119 -6.64 -5.54 -6.16
C VAL A 119 -8.06 -6.08 -6.01
N THR A 120 -9.03 -5.20 -6.22
CA THR A 120 -10.45 -5.57 -6.33
C THR A 120 -10.91 -5.36 -7.77
N LYS A 121 -11.38 -6.43 -8.42
CA LYS A 121 -11.98 -6.32 -9.75
C LYS A 121 -13.49 -6.27 -9.64
N ALA A 122 -14.12 -5.26 -10.24
CA ALA A 122 -15.57 -5.20 -10.32
C ALA A 122 -16.06 -4.51 -11.60
N ALA A 123 -17.02 -5.14 -12.30
CA ALA A 123 -17.53 -4.69 -13.61
C ALA A 123 -16.42 -4.37 -14.63
N ASN A 124 -16.28 -3.10 -15.04
CA ASN A 124 -15.34 -2.67 -16.08
C ASN A 124 -14.03 -2.13 -15.53
N ASP A 125 -13.88 -2.06 -14.21
CA ASP A 125 -12.76 -1.37 -13.57
C ASP A 125 -12.14 -2.26 -12.47
N TRP A 126 -10.96 -1.89 -12.01
CA TRP A 126 -10.28 -2.50 -10.88
C TRP A 126 -9.64 -1.42 -10.01
N GLY A 127 -9.73 -1.61 -8.70
CA GLY A 127 -9.08 -0.76 -7.70
C GLY A 127 -7.80 -1.43 -7.20
N ALA A 128 -6.68 -0.70 -7.26
CA ALA A 128 -5.40 -1.08 -6.69
C ALA A 128 -5.21 -0.37 -5.34
N TYR A 129 -4.80 -1.11 -4.31
CA TYR A 129 -4.57 -0.59 -2.96
C TYR A 129 -3.20 -1.05 -2.46
N LEU A 130 -2.28 -0.10 -2.28
CA LEU A 130 -0.89 -0.34 -1.86
C LEU A 130 -0.81 -0.46 -0.33
N PHE A 131 -0.05 -1.44 0.14
CA PHE A 131 0.39 -1.57 1.52
C PHE A 131 1.91 -1.74 1.54
N GLU A 132 2.60 -0.84 2.21
CA GLU A 132 4.07 -0.80 2.22
C GLU A 132 4.66 -1.45 3.48
N SER A 133 5.86 -2.04 3.32
CA SER A 133 6.68 -2.52 4.45
C SER A 133 5.97 -3.50 5.39
N ILE A 134 5.17 -4.41 4.84
CA ILE A 134 4.43 -5.41 5.62
C ILE A 134 5.34 -6.59 5.96
N THR A 135 5.50 -6.87 7.25
CA THR A 135 6.28 -8.01 7.73
C THR A 135 5.39 -9.23 7.99
N PHE A 136 5.56 -10.26 7.18
CA PHE A 136 4.96 -11.57 7.37
C PHE A 136 5.87 -12.44 8.25
N THR A 137 5.31 -13.06 9.29
CA THR A 137 6.03 -13.90 10.25
C THR A 137 5.39 -15.29 10.37
N THR A 138 5.93 -16.16 11.23
CA THR A 138 5.39 -17.50 11.46
C THR A 138 4.26 -17.55 12.50
N ASP A 139 3.98 -16.45 13.19
CA ASP A 139 2.89 -16.37 14.18
C ASP A 139 2.36 -14.92 14.31
N PRO A 140 1.14 -14.63 13.79
CA PRO A 140 0.26 -15.52 13.04
C PRO A 140 0.72 -15.73 11.60
N MET A 141 0.24 -16.80 10.94
CA MET A 141 0.39 -17.03 9.49
C MET A 141 -0.85 -16.58 8.70
N THR A 142 -1.55 -15.57 9.23
CA THR A 142 -2.78 -15.04 8.64
C THR A 142 -2.95 -13.57 8.99
N GLY A 143 -3.51 -12.83 8.03
CA GLY A 143 -3.99 -11.47 8.17
C GLY A 143 -5.36 -11.35 7.54
N ASN A 144 -6.09 -10.32 7.90
CA ASN A 144 -7.45 -10.09 7.43
C ASN A 144 -7.72 -8.62 7.19
N GLY A 145 -8.80 -8.33 6.49
CA GLY A 145 -9.15 -6.97 6.12
C GLY A 145 -10.61 -6.82 5.73
N THR A 146 -10.94 -5.60 5.33
CA THR A 146 -12.23 -5.25 4.71
C THR A 146 -11.99 -4.64 3.34
N PHE A 147 -12.99 -4.71 2.48
CA PHE A 147 -13.05 -3.95 1.24
C PHE A 147 -14.43 -3.34 1.05
N GLU A 148 -14.49 -2.23 0.33
CA GLU A 148 -15.70 -1.59 -0.18
C GLU A 148 -15.46 -1.15 -1.63
N ILE A 149 -16.41 -1.46 -2.51
CA ILE A 149 -16.40 -1.01 -3.90
C ILE A 149 -17.25 0.25 -3.96
N THR A 150 -16.62 1.38 -4.25
CA THR A 150 -17.27 2.70 -4.23
C THR A 150 -17.60 3.24 -5.63
N TRP A 151 -17.07 2.63 -6.70
CA TRP A 151 -17.31 3.03 -8.09
C TRP A 151 -18.54 2.37 -8.71
N THR A 152 -19.02 2.94 -9.82
CA THR A 152 -20.22 2.45 -10.53
C THR A 152 -19.86 1.81 -11.86
N ASN A 153 -20.61 0.77 -12.22
CA ASN A 153 -20.62 0.25 -13.57
C ASN A 153 -21.36 1.19 -14.55
N ASN A 154 -21.39 0.83 -15.85
CA ASN A 154 -22.08 1.60 -16.90
C ASN A 154 -23.59 1.76 -16.67
N GLY A 155 -24.19 0.97 -15.78
CA GLY A 155 -25.59 1.05 -15.38
C GLY A 155 -25.83 1.93 -14.15
N GLY A 156 -24.81 2.63 -13.63
CA GLY A 156 -24.91 3.49 -12.45
C GLY A 156 -25.07 2.74 -11.13
N GLN A 157 -24.79 1.43 -11.10
CA GLN A 157 -24.87 0.59 -9.91
C GLN A 157 -23.47 0.25 -9.42
N ILE A 158 -23.31 0.14 -8.10
CA ILE A 158 -22.09 -0.40 -7.49
C ILE A 158 -22.01 -1.90 -7.82
N PRO A 159 -21.01 -2.36 -8.57
CA PRO A 159 -20.86 -3.76 -8.91
C PRO A 159 -20.36 -4.58 -7.72
N GLY A 160 -20.71 -5.85 -7.67
CA GLY A 160 -20.10 -6.80 -6.74
C GLY A 160 -18.68 -7.19 -7.18
N LEU A 161 -17.86 -7.62 -6.22
CA LEU A 161 -16.50 -8.13 -6.45
C LEU A 161 -16.54 -9.36 -7.37
N SER A 162 -15.88 -9.27 -8.51
CA SER A 162 -15.72 -10.41 -9.44
C SER A 162 -14.64 -11.36 -8.93
N HIS A 163 -13.48 -10.80 -8.58
CA HIS A 163 -12.34 -11.51 -8.01
C HIS A 163 -11.44 -10.50 -7.30
N ALA A 164 -10.54 -11.00 -6.46
CA ALA A 164 -9.47 -10.22 -5.87
C ALA A 164 -8.10 -10.80 -6.24
N SER A 165 -7.06 -9.98 -6.23
CA SER A 165 -5.68 -10.39 -6.53
C SER A 165 -4.71 -9.68 -5.60
N ILE A 166 -3.60 -10.36 -5.28
CA ILE A 166 -2.49 -9.77 -4.52
C ILE A 166 -1.25 -9.81 -5.39
N TYR A 167 -0.60 -8.66 -5.52
CA TYR A 167 0.70 -8.52 -6.16
C TYR A 167 1.74 -8.14 -5.11
N GLY A 168 2.96 -8.63 -5.24
CA GLY A 168 4.03 -8.41 -4.26
C GLY A 168 5.34 -7.97 -4.89
N ARG A 169 6.11 -7.19 -4.15
CA ARG A 169 7.51 -6.87 -4.44
C ARG A 169 8.28 -6.77 -3.12
N GLY A 170 9.58 -7.07 -3.14
CA GLY A 170 10.42 -6.92 -1.96
C GLY A 170 10.44 -5.46 -1.51
N ALA A 171 10.33 -5.23 -0.20
CA ALA A 171 10.45 -3.89 0.35
C ALA A 171 11.93 -3.48 0.30
N GLU A 172 12.23 -2.31 -0.25
CA GLU A 172 13.55 -1.72 -0.07
C GLU A 172 13.73 -1.39 1.41
N ILE A 173 14.59 -2.16 2.11
CA ILE A 173 15.02 -1.75 3.44
C ILE A 173 15.94 -0.55 3.26
N VAL A 174 15.40 0.66 3.45
CA VAL A 174 16.18 1.88 3.55
C VAL A 174 16.96 1.81 4.87
N VAL A 175 18.11 1.15 4.86
CA VAL A 175 19.00 1.17 6.01
C VAL A 175 19.51 2.60 6.12
N GLU A 176 19.04 3.34 7.13
CA GLU A 176 19.63 4.62 7.51
C GLU A 176 21.09 4.33 7.89
N VAL A 177 22.00 4.41 6.92
CA VAL A 177 23.43 4.26 7.18
C VAL A 177 23.80 5.45 8.05
N PRO A 178 24.22 5.26 9.32
CA PRO A 178 24.63 6.37 10.15
C PRO A 178 25.74 7.10 9.40
N ALA A 179 25.52 8.38 9.07
CA ALA A 179 26.48 9.18 8.34
C ALA A 179 27.84 8.97 9.00
N PRO A 180 28.84 8.42 8.27
CA PRO A 180 30.05 7.97 8.92
C PRO A 180 30.67 9.15 9.63
N SER A 181 31.12 8.95 10.87
CA SER A 181 31.74 9.97 11.74
C SER A 181 32.90 10.72 11.06
N SER A 182 33.37 10.20 9.92
CA SER A 182 34.28 10.86 8.98
C SER A 182 33.73 12.19 8.41
N LEU A 183 32.43 12.38 8.19
CA LEU A 183 31.86 13.67 7.77
C LEU A 183 31.94 14.71 8.88
N LEU A 184 31.71 14.31 10.12
CA LEU A 184 31.91 15.16 11.30
C LEU A 184 33.39 15.52 11.47
N LEU A 185 34.31 14.56 11.30
CA LEU A 185 35.76 14.79 11.35
C LEU A 185 36.28 15.65 10.20
N LEU A 186 35.75 15.46 8.99
CA LEU A 186 36.08 16.29 7.82
C LEU A 186 35.61 17.73 8.06
N GLY A 187 34.40 17.91 8.59
CA GLY A 187 33.88 19.22 9.01
C GLY A 187 34.81 19.88 10.03
N LEU A 188 35.12 19.18 11.12
CA LEU A 188 36.04 19.68 12.16
C LEU A 188 37.45 19.97 11.65
N GLY A 189 37.97 19.14 10.73
CA GLY A 189 39.27 19.31 10.09
C GLY A 189 39.35 20.59 9.26
N VAL A 190 38.32 20.89 8.46
CA VAL A 190 38.24 22.13 7.67
C VAL A 190 38.12 23.36 8.57
N PHE A 191 37.33 23.29 9.65
CA PHE A 191 37.25 24.37 10.64
C PHE A 191 38.60 24.64 11.34
N ALA A 192 39.34 23.58 11.69
CA ALA A 192 40.67 23.71 12.28
C ALA A 192 41.66 24.35 11.28
N LEU A 193 41.69 23.88 10.02
CA LEU A 193 42.58 24.40 8.98
C LEU A 193 42.36 25.89 8.69
N ARG A 194 41.09 26.34 8.66
CA ARG A 194 40.73 27.76 8.48
C ARG A 194 41.26 28.64 9.62
N ARG A 195 41.36 28.11 10.85
CA ARG A 195 41.91 28.84 12.00
C ARG A 195 43.44 28.95 11.92
N PHE A 196 44.12 27.96 11.36
CA PHE A 196 45.57 27.99 11.16
C PHE A 196 46.02 28.86 9.99
N MET A 197 45.23 28.97 8.91
CA MET A 197 45.57 29.79 7.74
C MET A 197 45.55 31.31 7.99
N LYS A 198 45.00 31.79 9.12
CA LYS A 198 45.03 33.22 9.49
C LYS A 198 46.38 33.70 10.07
N ARG A 199 47.43 32.88 10.07
CA ARG A 199 48.75 33.21 10.63
C ARG A 199 49.90 33.12 9.62
N LEU A 200 49.73 33.66 8.42
CA LEU A 200 50.89 33.99 7.58
C LEU A 200 51.29 35.45 7.84
N PRO A 201 52.47 35.72 8.44
CA PRO A 201 52.96 37.08 8.62
C PRO A 201 53.21 37.73 7.25
N ALA A 202 52.71 38.95 7.10
CA ALA A 202 52.85 39.75 5.90
C ALA A 202 54.33 39.89 5.49
N ARG A 203 54.60 39.56 4.23
CA ARG A 203 55.87 39.69 3.51
C ARG A 203 56.41 41.12 3.68
N ARG A 204 57.50 41.30 4.45
CA ARG A 204 58.18 42.59 4.54
C ARG A 204 58.85 42.89 3.20
N SER A 205 58.40 43.98 2.56
CA SER A 205 59.02 44.61 1.40
C SER A 205 60.43 45.07 1.77
N PHE A 206 61.44 44.62 1.02
CA PHE A 206 62.80 45.14 1.11
C PHE A 206 62.90 46.34 0.16
N ALA A 207 62.98 47.54 0.73
CA ALA A 207 63.24 48.76 -0.01
C ALA A 207 64.75 48.86 -0.33
N GLN A 208 65.05 49.24 -1.58
CA GLN A 208 66.37 49.68 -2.05
C GLN A 208 66.72 51.08 -1.51
N THR A 209 67.99 51.28 -1.13
CA THR A 209 68.76 52.54 -1.10
C THR A 209 70.20 52.10 -0.75
N PHE A 210 71.29 52.47 -1.42
CA PHE A 210 71.67 53.60 -2.28
C PHE A 210 72.48 53.11 -3.49
#